data_AF-A0A5C4SBZ0-F1
#
_entry.id   AF-A0A5C4SBZ0-F1
#
_cell.length_a   1.000
_cell.length_b   1.000
_cell.length_c   1.000
_cell.angle_alpha   90.00
_cell.angle_beta   90.00
_cell.angle_gamma   90.00
#
_symmetry.space_group_name_H-M   'P 1'
#
loop_
_entity.id
_entity.type
_entity.pdbx_description
1 polymer ?
#
loop_
_entity_poly.entity_id
_entity_poly.type
_entity_poly.pdbx_seq_one_letter_code
_entity_poly.pdbx_strand_id
1 'polypeptide(L)'
;MKSDPFWSGTEYKKLMQWSRYLYRACRIEKIYEKELGYKYRLDGEIFPNEMSTVFLGLLYVSLETFRDFGFSDQRIDFMLGQEFMENVNLLKRFRNSVFHPSKIEDSRQMEFFKMSDKVLPWAYGLVDEFERYFYFFPEINGILPKYADMIRPELRKLNLWLPSSSPLIFRKKKVQKVIMYLRTYEKMEDSQRKDFGGHLINFHKAIAGIPDSYFEPLVGKFSANYFYEEFLNIDYYKRKLL
;
A
#
# COMPACT_ATOMS: atom_id res chain seq x y z
N MET A 1 8.86 4.65 31.34
CA MET A 1 8.26 5.32 30.15
C MET A 1 7.18 6.24 30.66
N LYS A 2 7.29 7.56 30.45
CA LYS A 2 6.20 8.49 30.73
C LYS A 2 5.04 8.13 29.80
N SER A 3 3.83 8.01 30.33
CA SER A 3 2.63 7.73 29.54
C SER A 3 2.45 8.83 28.51
N ASP A 4 2.51 8.47 27.23
CA ASP A 4 2.23 9.36 26.11
C ASP A 4 0.77 9.82 26.23
N PRO A 5 0.47 11.14 26.25
CA PRO A 5 -0.88 11.65 26.58
C PRO A 5 -1.98 11.24 25.59
N PHE A 6 -1.63 10.58 24.50
CA PHE A 6 -2.55 10.27 23.41
C PHE A 6 -3.12 8.85 23.45
N TRP A 7 -2.53 7.93 24.22
CA TRP A 7 -2.95 6.53 24.22
C TRP A 7 -2.88 5.89 25.60
N SER A 8 -3.83 5.02 25.89
CA SER A 8 -3.62 4.06 26.98
C SER A 8 -2.38 3.21 26.63
N GLY A 9 -1.56 2.90 27.63
CA GLY A 9 -0.40 2.01 27.43
C GLY A 9 -0.79 0.62 26.87
N THR A 10 -2.08 0.26 26.90
CA THR A 10 -2.63 -1.00 26.40
C THR A 10 -2.92 -0.96 24.90
N GLU A 11 -3.58 0.08 24.38
CA GLU A 11 -3.89 0.21 22.94
C GLU A 11 -2.63 0.30 22.09
N TYR A 12 -1.65 1.08 22.58
CA TYR A 12 -0.36 1.18 21.92
C TYR A 12 0.36 -0.17 21.82
N LYS A 13 0.32 -1.00 22.88
CA LYS A 13 0.89 -2.35 22.87
C LYS A 13 0.17 -3.29 21.89
N LYS A 14 -1.16 -3.22 21.83
CA LYS A 14 -1.96 -3.99 20.87
C LYS A 14 -1.60 -3.60 19.43
N LEU A 15 -1.58 -2.31 19.13
CA LEU A 15 -1.21 -1.79 17.80
C LEU A 15 0.20 -2.27 17.42
N MET A 16 1.11 -2.20 18.38
CA MET A 16 2.48 -2.66 18.21
C MET A 16 2.59 -4.13 17.87
N GLN A 17 1.94 -4.99 18.64
CA GLN A 17 1.95 -6.42 18.41
C GLN A 17 1.32 -6.77 17.05
N TRP A 18 0.18 -6.16 16.72
CA TRP A 18 -0.49 -6.37 15.44
C TRP A 18 0.38 -5.93 14.26
N SER A 19 0.97 -4.73 14.33
CA SER A 19 1.78 -4.17 13.25
C SER A 19 3.01 -5.01 12.89
N ARG A 20 3.53 -5.80 13.83
CA ARG A 20 4.66 -6.73 13.59
C ARG A 20 4.27 -7.87 12.67
N TYR A 21 3.06 -8.44 12.84
CA TYR A 21 2.56 -9.49 11.96
C TYR A 21 2.30 -8.92 10.56
N LEU A 22 1.64 -7.76 10.49
CA LEU A 22 1.38 -7.07 9.23
C LEU A 22 2.68 -6.75 8.48
N TYR A 23 3.66 -6.17 9.18
CA TYR A 23 4.98 -5.88 8.62
C TYR A 23 5.63 -7.13 8.00
N ARG A 24 5.62 -8.26 8.72
CA ARG A 24 6.22 -9.50 8.23
C ARG A 24 5.52 -10.00 6.97
N ALA A 25 4.19 -9.97 6.94
CA ALA A 25 3.42 -10.33 5.75
C ALA A 25 3.84 -9.45 4.55
N CYS A 26 3.77 -8.12 4.68
CA CYS A 26 4.13 -7.18 3.61
C CYS A 26 5.61 -7.26 3.20
N ARG A 27 6.52 -7.66 4.10
CA ARG A 27 7.94 -7.84 3.75
C ARG A 27 8.16 -9.08 2.93
N ILE A 28 7.53 -10.19 3.27
CA ILE A 28 7.65 -11.44 2.51
C ILE A 28 7.06 -11.26 1.11
N GLU A 29 5.91 -10.59 1.01
CA GLU A 29 5.32 -10.19 -0.27
C GLU A 29 6.32 -9.41 -1.14
N LYS A 30 6.99 -8.39 -0.58
CA LYS A 30 7.99 -7.59 -1.32
C LYS A 30 9.23 -8.38 -1.73
N ILE A 31 9.66 -9.34 -0.90
CA ILE A 31 10.77 -10.23 -1.26
C ILE A 31 10.35 -11.12 -2.43
N TYR A 32 9.16 -11.73 -2.33
CA TYR A 32 8.54 -12.51 -3.40
C TYR A 32 8.44 -11.71 -4.72
N GLU A 33 7.91 -10.49 -4.69
CA GLU A 33 7.82 -9.63 -5.88
C GLU A 33 9.19 -9.33 -6.50
N LYS A 34 10.22 -9.11 -5.66
CA LYS A 34 11.57 -8.75 -6.12
C LYS A 34 12.32 -9.94 -6.71
N GLU A 35 12.22 -11.10 -6.09
CA GLU A 35 12.98 -12.30 -6.48
C GLU A 35 12.45 -12.92 -7.77
N LEU A 36 11.14 -12.86 -8.00
CA LEU A 36 10.51 -13.54 -9.13
C LEU A 36 10.10 -12.56 -10.24
N GLY A 37 9.97 -11.27 -9.91
CA GLY A 37 9.47 -10.27 -10.84
C GLY A 37 7.99 -10.46 -11.18
N TYR A 38 7.38 -9.42 -11.77
CA TYR A 38 5.97 -9.41 -12.18
C TYR A 38 5.62 -10.45 -13.27
N LYS A 39 6.59 -11.22 -13.77
CA LYS A 39 6.42 -12.22 -14.85
C LYS A 39 5.59 -13.45 -14.43
N TYR A 40 5.30 -13.61 -13.15
CA TYR A 40 4.59 -14.77 -12.58
C TYR A 40 3.13 -14.44 -12.18
N ARG A 41 2.50 -13.47 -12.85
CA ARG A 41 1.11 -13.09 -12.55
C ARG A 41 0.11 -13.98 -13.31
N LEU A 42 -0.55 -14.85 -12.54
CA LEU A 42 -1.97 -15.22 -12.67
C LEU A 42 -2.43 -15.81 -14.02
N ASP A 43 -1.60 -16.58 -14.70
CA ASP A 43 -1.98 -17.42 -15.85
C ASP A 43 -2.35 -18.86 -15.43
N GLY A 44 -2.49 -19.13 -14.13
CA GLY A 44 -3.11 -20.35 -13.62
C GLY A 44 -2.22 -21.59 -13.58
N GLU A 45 -0.96 -21.51 -14.04
CA GLU A 45 -0.07 -22.68 -14.12
C GLU A 45 1.02 -22.72 -13.03
N ILE A 46 1.17 -21.68 -12.21
CA ILE A 46 2.33 -21.55 -11.32
C ILE A 46 1.97 -21.92 -9.89
N PHE A 47 2.60 -23.00 -9.40
CA PHE A 47 2.60 -23.40 -8.00
C PHE A 47 3.11 -22.23 -7.14
N PRO A 48 2.35 -21.76 -6.13
CA PRO A 48 2.83 -20.72 -5.24
C PRO A 48 4.06 -21.24 -4.50
N ASN A 49 5.18 -20.55 -4.67
CA ASN A 49 6.38 -20.88 -3.92
C ASN A 49 6.18 -20.59 -2.42
N GLU A 50 7.09 -21.12 -1.62
CA GLU A 50 7.06 -21.03 -0.17
C GLU A 50 6.94 -19.60 0.37
N MET A 51 7.48 -18.60 -0.34
CA MET A 51 7.36 -17.20 0.11
C MET A 51 5.91 -16.71 0.00
N SER A 52 5.21 -17.06 -1.08
CA SER A 52 3.80 -16.69 -1.24
C SER A 52 2.88 -17.44 -0.25
N THR A 53 3.19 -18.69 0.08
CA THR A 53 2.42 -19.46 1.07
C THR A 53 2.60 -18.86 2.48
N VAL A 54 3.83 -18.50 2.85
CA VAL A 54 4.13 -17.84 4.14
C VAL A 54 3.50 -16.46 4.21
N PHE A 55 3.52 -15.67 3.13
CA PHE A 55 2.82 -14.38 3.06
C PHE A 55 1.33 -14.51 3.41
N LEU A 56 0.62 -15.40 2.72
CA LEU A 56 -0.81 -15.64 2.94
C LEU A 56 -1.10 -16.18 4.35
N GLY A 57 -0.23 -17.05 4.86
CA GLY A 57 -0.31 -17.53 6.24
C GLY A 57 -0.19 -16.39 7.27
N LEU A 58 0.79 -15.49 7.10
CA LEU A 58 0.99 -14.34 7.98
C LEU A 58 -0.10 -13.27 7.84
N LEU A 59 -0.69 -13.12 6.65
CA LEU A 59 -1.85 -12.26 6.45
C LEU A 59 -3.01 -12.71 7.36
N TYR A 60 -3.30 -14.00 7.39
CA TYR A 60 -4.35 -14.51 8.28
C TYR A 60 -4.02 -14.31 9.76
N VAL A 61 -2.76 -14.49 10.17
CA VAL A 61 -2.33 -14.19 11.55
C VAL A 61 -2.55 -12.70 11.88
N SER A 62 -2.30 -11.81 10.92
CA SER A 62 -2.56 -10.37 11.07
C SER A 62 -4.06 -10.06 11.19
N LEU A 63 -4.90 -10.75 10.43
CA LEU A 63 -6.37 -10.67 10.52
C LEU A 63 -6.87 -11.15 11.89
N GLU A 64 -6.44 -12.32 12.33
CA GLU A 64 -6.83 -12.89 13.62
C GLU A 64 -6.45 -11.95 14.76
N THR A 65 -5.21 -11.45 14.76
CA THR A 65 -4.73 -10.48 15.75
C THR A 65 -5.52 -9.17 15.72
N PHE A 66 -5.93 -8.69 14.52
CA PHE A 66 -6.76 -7.49 14.38
C PHE A 66 -8.09 -7.65 15.12
N ARG A 67 -8.77 -8.79 14.90
CA ARG A 67 -10.04 -9.13 15.57
C ARG A 67 -9.87 -9.33 17.07
N ASP A 68 -8.86 -10.08 17.49
CA ASP A 68 -8.60 -10.38 18.91
C ASP A 68 -8.32 -9.12 19.73
N PHE A 69 -7.72 -8.09 19.11
CA PHE A 69 -7.48 -6.81 19.77
C PHE A 69 -8.69 -5.89 19.81
N GLY A 70 -9.77 -6.22 19.10
CA GLY A 70 -10.98 -5.42 19.00
C GLY A 70 -10.81 -4.20 18.12
N PHE A 71 -9.86 -4.23 17.17
CA PHE A 71 -9.79 -3.19 16.15
C PHE A 71 -10.97 -3.31 15.19
N SER A 72 -11.42 -2.18 14.67
CA SER A 72 -12.54 -2.07 13.74
C SER A 72 -12.27 -0.95 12.76
N ASP A 73 -12.68 -1.17 11.52
CA ASP A 73 -12.61 -0.20 10.44
C ASP A 73 -13.62 -0.64 9.38
N GLN A 74 -14.48 0.28 8.94
CA GLN A 74 -15.61 -0.03 8.07
C GLN A 74 -15.22 -0.83 6.81
N ARG A 75 -14.06 -0.56 6.20
CA ARG A 75 -13.63 -1.24 4.96
C ARG A 75 -13.12 -2.63 5.26
N ILE A 76 -12.29 -2.74 6.29
CA ILE A 76 -11.79 -4.04 6.76
C ILE A 76 -12.98 -4.90 7.20
N ASP A 77 -13.90 -4.35 8.00
CA ASP A 77 -15.07 -5.06 8.51
C ASP A 77 -15.99 -5.52 7.37
N PHE A 78 -16.14 -4.73 6.31
CA PHE A 78 -16.82 -5.14 5.08
C PHE A 78 -16.10 -6.33 4.41
N MET A 79 -14.78 -6.25 4.20
CA MET A 79 -13.97 -7.33 3.63
C MET A 79 -13.91 -8.60 4.50
N LEU A 80 -14.29 -8.48 5.77
CA LEU A 80 -14.35 -9.56 6.75
C LEU A 80 -15.80 -10.03 7.03
N GLY A 81 -16.78 -9.41 6.36
CA GLY A 81 -18.21 -9.64 6.53
C GLY A 81 -18.73 -10.89 5.82
N GLN A 82 -20.05 -11.06 5.81
CA GLN A 82 -20.71 -12.26 5.26
C GLN A 82 -20.37 -12.51 3.79
N GLU A 83 -20.26 -11.45 2.98
CA GLU A 83 -19.97 -11.54 1.54
C GLU A 83 -18.61 -12.22 1.25
N PHE A 84 -17.62 -12.04 2.12
CA PHE A 84 -16.27 -12.59 1.95
C PHE A 84 -15.93 -13.69 2.96
N MET A 85 -16.93 -14.20 3.69
CA MET A 85 -16.71 -15.18 4.77
C MET A 85 -16.06 -16.46 4.25
N GLU A 86 -16.39 -16.88 3.02
CA GLU A 86 -15.75 -18.02 2.37
C GLU A 86 -14.24 -17.79 2.17
N ASN A 87 -13.84 -16.61 1.71
CA ASN A 87 -12.43 -16.25 1.54
C ASN A 87 -11.67 -16.25 2.87
N VAL A 88 -12.29 -15.71 3.93
CA VAL A 88 -11.72 -15.73 5.30
C VAL A 88 -11.51 -17.18 5.76
N ASN A 89 -12.49 -18.05 5.54
CA ASN A 89 -12.41 -19.46 5.94
C ASN A 89 -11.38 -20.24 5.12
N LEU A 90 -11.27 -19.98 3.82
CA LEU A 90 -10.24 -20.56 2.95
C LEU A 90 -8.84 -20.15 3.44
N LEU A 91 -8.62 -18.85 3.69
CA LEU A 91 -7.34 -18.35 4.19
C LEU A 91 -7.00 -18.91 5.59
N LYS A 92 -7.99 -19.11 6.47
CA LYS A 92 -7.82 -19.79 7.77
C LYS A 92 -7.30 -21.22 7.61
N ARG A 93 -7.98 -22.02 6.77
CA ARG A 93 -7.58 -23.42 6.50
C ARG A 93 -6.21 -23.48 5.86
N PHE A 94 -5.94 -22.57 4.92
CA PHE A 94 -4.66 -22.43 4.27
C PHE A 94 -3.54 -22.13 5.26
N ARG A 95 -3.69 -21.11 6.12
CA ARG A 95 -2.73 -20.77 7.18
C ARG A 95 -2.42 -21.98 8.07
N ASN A 96 -3.42 -22.76 8.45
CA ASN A 96 -3.21 -23.97 9.25
C ASN A 96 -2.41 -25.03 8.49
N SER A 97 -2.59 -25.15 7.18
CA SER A 97 -1.79 -26.07 6.36
C SER A 97 -0.36 -25.62 6.10
N VAL A 98 -0.09 -24.31 6.13
CA VAL A 98 1.26 -23.76 5.97
C VAL A 98 2.07 -23.97 7.25
N PHE A 99 1.51 -23.62 8.42
CA PHE A 99 2.27 -23.70 9.69
C PHE A 99 2.13 -25.03 10.42
N HIS A 100 1.10 -25.82 10.09
CA HIS A 100 0.86 -27.15 10.67
C HIS A 100 0.47 -28.14 9.55
N PRO A 101 1.41 -28.47 8.65
CA PRO A 101 1.15 -29.42 7.57
C PRO A 101 0.86 -30.80 8.14
N SER A 102 -0.23 -31.41 7.69
CA SER A 102 -0.59 -32.78 8.08
C SER A 102 0.13 -33.85 7.25
N LYS A 103 0.51 -33.47 6.02
CA LYS A 103 1.18 -34.28 5.00
C LYS A 103 2.03 -33.35 4.14
N ILE A 104 2.90 -33.91 3.30
CA ILE A 104 3.67 -33.17 2.29
C ILE A 104 2.71 -32.47 1.31
N GLU A 105 1.67 -33.18 0.86
CA GLU A 105 0.59 -32.63 0.05
C GLU A 105 -0.65 -32.41 0.94
N ASP A 106 -0.85 -31.16 1.37
CA ASP A 106 -2.00 -30.83 2.21
C ASP A 106 -3.19 -30.40 1.36
N SER A 107 -4.28 -31.17 1.44
CA SER A 107 -5.52 -30.91 0.68
C SER A 107 -6.09 -29.49 0.88
N ARG A 108 -5.83 -28.85 2.03
CA ARG A 108 -6.27 -27.48 2.31
C ARG A 108 -5.51 -26.45 1.46
N GLN A 109 -4.25 -26.72 1.12
CA GLN A 109 -3.49 -25.88 0.19
C GLN A 109 -4.04 -26.01 -1.22
N MET A 110 -4.32 -27.25 -1.65
CA MET A 110 -4.91 -27.52 -2.97
C MET A 110 -6.30 -26.90 -3.13
N GLU A 111 -7.13 -26.95 -2.09
CA GLU A 111 -8.43 -26.28 -2.05
C GLU A 111 -8.28 -24.77 -2.25
N PHE A 112 -7.34 -24.14 -1.53
CA PHE A 112 -7.07 -22.71 -1.67
C PHE A 112 -6.62 -22.36 -3.09
N PHE A 113 -5.71 -23.15 -3.69
CA PHE A 113 -5.21 -22.88 -5.03
C PHE A 113 -6.27 -23.02 -6.12
N LYS A 114 -7.22 -23.95 -5.96
CA LYS A 114 -8.38 -24.06 -6.87
C LYS A 114 -9.29 -22.83 -6.85
N MET A 115 -9.26 -22.06 -5.76
CA MET A 115 -10.07 -20.84 -5.57
C MET A 115 -9.22 -19.57 -5.63
N SER A 116 -7.98 -19.68 -6.09
CA SER A 116 -6.99 -18.59 -6.01
C SER A 116 -7.37 -17.37 -6.86
N ASP A 117 -8.05 -17.58 -7.98
CA ASP A 117 -8.62 -16.54 -8.85
C ASP A 117 -9.55 -15.59 -8.10
N LYS A 118 -10.29 -16.10 -7.11
CA LYS A 118 -11.21 -15.32 -6.27
C LYS A 118 -10.55 -14.84 -4.98
N VAL A 119 -9.78 -15.70 -4.32
CA VAL A 119 -9.25 -15.42 -2.98
C VAL A 119 -8.04 -14.49 -3.03
N LEU A 120 -7.16 -14.61 -4.03
CA LEU A 120 -5.95 -13.79 -4.09
C LEU A 120 -6.27 -12.29 -4.25
N PRO A 121 -7.14 -11.84 -5.18
CA PRO A 121 -7.49 -10.42 -5.27
C PRO A 121 -8.02 -9.85 -3.96
N TRP A 122 -8.86 -10.61 -3.25
CA TRP A 122 -9.37 -10.23 -1.93
C TRP A 122 -8.25 -10.15 -0.89
N ALA A 123 -7.34 -11.14 -0.85
CA ALA A 123 -6.24 -11.18 0.11
C ALA A 123 -5.26 -10.00 -0.07
N TYR A 124 -4.90 -9.66 -1.31
CA TYR A 124 -4.08 -8.48 -1.60
C TYR A 124 -4.82 -7.19 -1.25
N GLY A 125 -6.11 -7.07 -1.56
CA GLY A 125 -6.93 -5.93 -1.14
C GLY A 125 -7.00 -5.77 0.38
N LEU A 126 -7.05 -6.89 1.12
CA LEU A 126 -7.08 -6.87 2.58
C LEU A 126 -5.75 -6.35 3.16
N VAL A 127 -4.62 -6.74 2.58
CA VAL A 127 -3.30 -6.21 2.95
C VAL A 127 -3.26 -4.70 2.74
N ASP A 128 -3.73 -4.21 1.59
CA ASP A 128 -3.77 -2.77 1.28
C ASP A 128 -4.60 -2.00 2.32
N GLU A 129 -5.76 -2.55 2.71
CA GLU A 129 -6.63 -1.94 3.72
C GLU A 129 -6.04 -2.02 5.14
N PHE A 130 -5.33 -3.09 5.51
CA PHE A 130 -4.55 -3.13 6.75
C PHE A 130 -3.40 -2.13 6.76
N GLU A 131 -2.65 -2.02 5.66
CA GLU A 131 -1.61 -1.01 5.49
C GLU A 131 -2.20 0.41 5.64
N ARG A 132 -3.37 0.67 5.05
CA ARG A 132 -4.10 1.94 5.18
C ARG A 132 -4.49 2.18 6.64
N TYR A 133 -5.14 1.22 7.29
CA TYR A 133 -5.57 1.32 8.67
C TYR A 133 -4.39 1.66 9.59
N PHE A 134 -3.25 0.97 9.45
CA PHE A 134 -2.06 1.28 10.25
C PHE A 134 -1.57 2.71 10.04
N TYR A 135 -1.59 3.22 8.81
CA TYR A 135 -1.15 4.59 8.51
C TYR A 135 -2.09 5.67 9.03
N PHE A 136 -3.40 5.44 8.96
CA PHE A 136 -4.45 6.35 9.43
C PHE A 136 -4.97 6.02 10.83
N PHE A 137 -4.30 5.12 11.54
CA PHE A 137 -4.71 4.69 12.89
C PHE A 137 -4.94 5.88 13.84
N PRO A 138 -4.09 6.93 13.88
CA PRO A 138 -4.36 8.08 14.73
C PRO A 138 -5.71 8.75 14.41
N GLU A 139 -5.97 9.03 13.14
CA GLU A 139 -7.22 9.69 12.71
C GLU A 139 -8.46 8.82 12.96
N ILE A 140 -8.36 7.52 12.69
CA ILE A 140 -9.45 6.56 12.90
C ILE A 140 -9.87 6.52 14.38
N ASN A 141 -8.93 6.77 15.29
CA ASN A 141 -9.18 6.81 16.74
C ASN A 141 -9.36 8.26 17.27
N GLY A 142 -9.73 9.20 16.39
CA GLY A 142 -10.12 10.56 16.80
C GLY A 142 -8.96 11.50 17.13
N ILE A 143 -7.72 11.15 16.81
CA ILE A 143 -6.58 12.05 16.98
C ILE A 143 -6.61 13.13 15.90
N LEU A 144 -6.52 14.39 16.33
CA LEU A 144 -6.47 15.52 15.40
C LEU A 144 -5.28 15.40 14.43
N PRO A 145 -5.44 15.79 13.15
CA PRO A 145 -4.42 15.60 12.12
C PRO A 145 -3.02 16.09 12.50
N LYS A 146 -2.92 17.24 13.18
CA LYS A 146 -1.63 17.80 13.62
C LYS A 146 -0.86 16.89 14.58
N TYR A 147 -1.55 16.10 15.40
CA TYR A 147 -0.93 15.14 16.32
C TYR A 147 -0.71 13.78 15.64
N ALA A 148 -1.58 13.40 14.70
CA ALA A 148 -1.38 12.22 13.86
C ALA A 148 -0.04 12.26 13.11
N ASP A 149 0.32 13.44 12.57
CA ASP A 149 1.61 13.65 11.91
C ASP A 149 2.82 13.54 12.84
N MET A 150 2.65 13.82 14.13
CA MET A 150 3.70 13.60 15.14
C MET A 150 3.83 12.13 15.54
N ILE A 151 2.73 11.38 15.54
CA ILE A 151 2.68 9.97 15.95
C ILE A 151 3.18 9.05 14.84
N ARG A 152 2.90 9.37 13.57
CA ARG A 152 3.30 8.54 12.41
C ARG A 152 4.80 8.23 12.34
N PRO A 153 5.73 9.19 12.55
CA PRO A 153 7.16 8.89 12.64
C PRO A 153 7.50 7.87 13.73
N GLU A 154 6.85 7.96 14.89
CA GLU A 154 7.05 6.99 15.98
C GLU A 154 6.51 5.62 15.59
N LEU A 155 5.32 5.52 15.00
CA LEU A 155 4.79 4.27 14.45
C LEU A 155 5.73 3.63 13.41
N ARG A 156 6.42 4.44 12.60
CA ARG A 156 7.42 3.95 11.62
C ARG A 156 8.65 3.39 12.30
N LYS A 157 9.17 4.05 13.35
CA LYS A 157 10.37 3.59 14.06
C LYS A 157 10.20 2.18 14.63
N LEU A 158 8.97 1.81 14.95
CA LEU A 158 8.65 0.55 15.61
C LEU A 158 8.95 -0.69 14.75
N ASN A 159 8.77 -0.59 13.43
CA ASN A 159 9.06 -1.67 12.47
C ASN A 159 10.05 -1.25 11.37
N LEU A 160 10.62 -0.03 11.47
CA LEU A 160 11.39 0.63 10.40
C LEU A 160 10.68 0.54 9.03
N TRP A 161 9.36 0.65 9.06
CA TRP A 161 8.49 0.30 7.93
C TRP A 161 7.51 1.41 7.63
N LEU A 162 7.29 1.61 6.32
CA LEU A 162 6.28 2.49 5.79
C LEU A 162 5.35 1.64 4.91
N PRO A 163 4.05 1.57 5.22
CA PRO A 163 3.10 0.83 4.41
C PRO A 163 3.06 1.35 2.98
N SER A 164 2.88 0.48 2.00
CA SER A 164 2.88 0.81 0.57
C SER A 164 1.73 1.76 0.22
N SER A 165 0.62 1.65 0.94
CA SER A 165 -0.53 2.56 0.89
C SER A 165 -0.28 3.94 1.53
N SER A 166 0.87 4.16 2.18
CA SER A 166 1.25 5.48 2.67
C SER A 166 1.20 6.49 1.51
N PRO A 167 0.52 7.64 1.67
CA PRO A 167 0.56 8.73 0.70
C PRO A 167 2.00 9.07 0.29
N LEU A 168 2.99 8.93 1.18
CA LEU A 168 4.39 9.16 0.85
C LEU A 168 4.99 8.12 -0.11
N ILE A 169 4.59 6.84 -0.05
CA ILE A 169 5.03 5.80 -1.00
C ILE A 169 4.26 5.93 -2.31
N PHE A 170 2.95 6.20 -2.26
CA PHE A 170 2.16 6.49 -3.45
C PHE A 170 2.70 7.75 -4.18
N ARG A 171 3.06 8.79 -3.42
CA ARG A 171 3.77 9.99 -3.89
C ARG A 171 5.14 9.66 -4.45
N LYS A 172 5.97 8.85 -3.78
CA LYS A 172 7.29 8.44 -4.28
C LYS A 172 7.17 7.66 -5.58
N LYS A 173 6.23 6.72 -5.70
CA LYS A 173 5.96 5.97 -6.94
C LYS A 173 5.41 6.89 -8.05
N LYS A 174 4.52 7.84 -7.74
CA LYS A 174 4.04 8.85 -8.70
C LYS A 174 5.17 9.79 -9.15
N VAL A 175 5.97 10.32 -8.23
CA VAL A 175 7.13 11.19 -8.53
C VAL A 175 8.20 10.43 -9.31
N GLN A 176 8.48 9.17 -8.98
CA GLN A 176 9.39 8.33 -9.77
C GLN A 176 8.85 8.09 -11.19
N LYS A 177 7.54 7.90 -11.35
CA LYS A 177 6.90 7.84 -12.68
C LYS A 177 7.04 9.17 -13.43
N VAL A 178 6.87 10.32 -12.77
CA VAL A 178 7.11 11.65 -13.36
C VAL A 178 8.55 11.80 -13.79
N ILE A 179 9.51 11.50 -12.92
CA ILE A 179 10.94 11.60 -13.24
C ILE A 179 11.32 10.69 -14.40
N MET A 180 10.82 9.46 -14.43
CA MET A 180 11.04 8.54 -15.54
C MET A 180 10.44 9.09 -16.84
N TYR A 181 9.23 9.64 -16.77
CA TYR A 181 8.52 10.22 -17.91
C TYR A 181 9.23 11.46 -18.48
N LEU A 182 9.72 12.36 -17.61
CA LEU A 182 10.51 13.53 -18.00
C LEU A 182 11.85 13.13 -18.63
N ARG A 183 12.55 12.13 -18.07
CA ARG A 183 13.79 11.60 -18.66
C ARG A 183 13.58 10.96 -20.02
N THR A 184 12.41 10.36 -20.25
CA THR A 184 12.06 9.85 -21.58
C THR A 184 11.78 11.01 -22.54
N TYR A 185 11.04 12.04 -22.11
CA TYR A 185 10.75 13.24 -22.90
C TYR A 185 12.01 14.00 -23.34
N GLU A 186 12.98 14.18 -22.44
CA GLU A 186 14.28 14.82 -22.74
C GLU A 186 15.02 14.10 -23.87
N LYS A 187 14.83 12.77 -23.99
CA LYS A 187 15.46 11.93 -25.02
C LYS A 187 14.65 11.81 -26.32
N MET A 188 13.44 12.37 -26.37
CA MET A 188 12.59 12.37 -27.57
C MET A 188 13.01 13.45 -28.55
N GLU A 189 12.82 13.18 -29.85
CA GLU A 189 12.92 14.19 -30.91
C GLU A 189 11.73 15.16 -30.85
N ASP A 190 11.91 16.40 -31.35
CA ASP A 190 10.89 17.46 -31.25
C ASP A 190 9.57 17.10 -31.95
N SER A 191 9.61 16.25 -32.98
CA SER A 191 8.42 15.69 -33.65
C SER A 191 7.58 14.80 -32.72
N GLN A 192 8.22 14.05 -31.82
CA GLN A 192 7.59 13.13 -30.87
C GLN A 192 7.04 13.85 -29.63
N ARG A 193 7.63 14.99 -29.26
CA ARG A 193 7.22 15.79 -28.10
C ARG A 193 5.85 16.45 -28.26
N LYS A 194 5.45 16.78 -29.49
CA LYS A 194 4.14 17.39 -29.80
C LYS A 194 2.96 16.48 -29.41
N ASP A 195 3.06 15.18 -29.67
CA ASP A 195 2.03 14.20 -29.33
C ASP A 195 2.04 13.85 -27.82
N PHE A 196 3.19 14.04 -27.18
CA PHE A 196 3.40 13.76 -25.77
C PHE A 196 2.72 14.77 -24.82
N GLY A 197 2.53 16.02 -25.27
CA GLY A 197 1.91 17.10 -24.48
C GLY A 197 0.48 16.77 -23.98
N GLY A 198 -0.31 16.03 -24.77
CA GLY A 198 -1.66 15.61 -24.37
C GLY A 198 -1.67 14.63 -23.18
N HIS A 199 -0.66 13.77 -23.09
CA HIS A 199 -0.51 12.84 -21.97
C HIS A 199 -0.08 13.55 -20.68
N LEU A 200 0.71 14.61 -20.80
CA LEU A 200 1.20 15.43 -19.69
C LEU A 200 0.06 16.20 -19.00
N ILE A 201 -0.90 16.72 -19.79
CA ILE A 201 -2.11 17.38 -19.31
C ILE A 201 -3.03 16.41 -18.54
N ASN A 202 -3.22 15.19 -19.06
CA ASN A 202 -4.03 14.16 -18.39
C ASN A 202 -3.38 13.68 -17.10
N PHE A 203 -2.04 13.57 -17.08
CA PHE A 203 -1.29 13.27 -15.87
C PHE A 203 -1.40 14.38 -14.82
N HIS A 204 -1.35 15.65 -15.24
CA HIS A 204 -1.50 16.82 -14.37
C HIS A 204 -2.88 16.87 -13.69
N LYS A 205 -3.96 16.60 -14.44
CA LYS A 205 -5.32 16.49 -13.88
C LYS A 205 -5.43 15.39 -12.81
N ALA A 206 -4.66 14.32 -12.91
CA ALA A 206 -4.63 13.21 -11.95
C ALA A 206 -3.79 13.50 -10.67
N ILE A 207 -3.08 14.63 -10.61
CA ILE A 207 -2.28 15.06 -9.45
C ILE A 207 -2.79 16.36 -8.80
N ALA A 208 -3.63 17.15 -9.48
CA ALA A 208 -4.16 18.44 -9.01
C ALA A 208 -5.06 18.38 -7.76
N GLY A 209 -5.38 17.18 -7.22
CA GLY A 209 -6.12 17.01 -5.97
C GLY A 209 -5.25 16.98 -4.70
N ILE A 210 -3.98 17.37 -4.79
CA ILE A 210 -3.02 17.34 -3.66
C ILE A 210 -2.67 18.79 -3.27
N PRO A 211 -2.80 19.18 -1.99
CA PRO A 211 -2.51 20.56 -1.57
C PRO A 211 -1.04 20.98 -1.77
N ASP A 212 -0.82 22.26 -2.09
CA ASP A 212 0.49 22.84 -2.44
C ASP A 212 1.54 22.72 -1.33
N SER A 213 1.11 22.77 -0.07
CA SER A 213 1.95 22.62 1.13
C SER A 213 2.72 21.29 1.21
N TYR A 214 2.36 20.32 0.37
CA TYR A 214 3.01 19.02 0.30
C TYR A 214 4.12 18.92 -0.77
N PHE A 215 4.27 19.93 -1.64
CA PHE A 215 5.29 19.99 -2.69
C PHE A 215 6.52 20.83 -2.30
N GLU A 216 6.35 21.82 -1.41
CA GLU A 216 7.41 22.74 -0.99
C GLU A 216 8.72 22.06 -0.50
N PRO A 217 8.69 20.96 0.29
CA PRO A 217 9.92 20.32 0.74
C PRO A 217 10.68 19.55 -0.36
N LEU A 218 10.01 19.23 -1.47
CA LEU A 218 10.57 18.45 -2.59
C LEU A 218 11.14 19.34 -3.69
N VAL A 219 10.50 20.50 -3.93
CA VAL A 219 10.94 21.51 -4.90
C VAL A 219 12.23 22.20 -4.43
N GLY A 220 12.44 22.34 -3.11
CA GLY A 220 13.66 22.93 -2.54
C GLY A 220 14.96 22.15 -2.81
N LYS A 221 14.91 20.94 -3.39
CA LYS A 221 16.11 20.13 -3.72
C LYS A 221 16.36 19.91 -5.21
N PHE A 222 15.43 20.30 -6.08
CA PHE A 222 15.62 20.27 -7.53
C PHE A 222 15.36 21.68 -8.04
N SER A 223 16.40 22.38 -8.49
CA SER A 223 16.40 23.80 -8.86
C SER A 223 15.05 24.27 -9.42
N ALA A 224 14.30 24.98 -8.56
CA ALA A 224 12.92 25.37 -8.76
C ALA A 224 12.71 26.32 -9.96
N ASN A 225 13.77 26.90 -10.51
CA ASN A 225 13.63 28.01 -11.46
C ASN A 225 13.15 27.62 -12.86
N TYR A 226 13.22 26.34 -13.24
CA TYR A 226 12.65 25.90 -14.53
C TYR A 226 11.25 25.31 -14.37
N PHE A 227 10.97 24.68 -13.22
CA PHE A 227 9.70 24.01 -12.97
C PHE A 227 8.62 24.94 -12.43
N TYR A 228 8.94 26.13 -11.90
CA TYR A 228 7.94 27.05 -11.37
C TYR A 228 7.41 28.02 -12.44
N GLU A 229 8.26 28.47 -13.37
CA GLU A 229 7.86 29.49 -14.36
C GLU A 229 7.04 28.92 -15.55
N GLU A 230 7.24 27.66 -15.95
CA GLU A 230 6.34 27.02 -16.93
C GLU A 230 5.03 26.52 -16.31
N PHE A 231 5.03 26.16 -15.03
CA PHE A 231 3.88 25.53 -14.37
C PHE A 231 2.80 26.55 -13.97
N LEU A 232 3.17 27.82 -13.79
CA LEU A 232 2.23 28.93 -13.57
C LEU A 232 1.70 29.55 -14.88
N ASN A 233 2.23 29.18 -16.04
CA ASN A 233 1.75 29.68 -17.34
C ASN A 233 0.59 28.86 -17.94
N ILE A 234 -0.16 28.12 -17.12
CA ILE A 234 -1.43 27.49 -17.56
C ILE A 234 -2.44 28.53 -18.06
N ASP A 235 -2.40 29.76 -17.54
CA ASP A 235 -3.23 30.87 -18.06
C ASP A 235 -2.76 31.39 -19.42
N TYR A 236 -1.50 31.22 -19.79
CA TYR A 236 -0.99 31.51 -21.14
C TYR A 236 -1.55 30.55 -22.18
N TYR A 237 -1.69 29.26 -21.83
CA TYR A 237 -2.30 28.25 -22.72
C TYR A 237 -3.83 28.31 -22.75
N LYS A 238 -4.50 28.72 -21.66
CA LYS A 238 -5.96 28.93 -21.65
C LYS A 238 -6.42 30.05 -22.60
N ARG A 239 -5.62 31.10 -22.79
CA ARG A 239 -5.97 32.23 -23.68
C ARG A 239 -5.72 31.96 -25.17
N LYS A 240 -5.09 30.84 -25.53
CA LYS A 240 -4.81 30.46 -26.92
C LYS A 240 -5.68 29.31 -27.44
N LEU A 241 -6.55 28.76 -26.59
CA LEU A 241 -7.43 27.62 -26.90
C LEU A 241 -8.92 27.93 -26.69
N LEU A 242 -9.26 29.22 -26.57
CA LEU A 242 -10.58 29.80 -26.77
C LEU A 242 -10.45 30.87 -27.85
#